data_AF-A0A955JLH0-F1
#
_entry.id   AF-A0A955JLH0-F1
#
_cell.length_a   1.000
_cell.length_b   1.000
_cell.length_c   1.000
_cell.angle_alpha   90.00
_cell.angle_beta   90.00
_cell.angle_gamma   90.00
#
_symmetry.space_group_name_H-M   'P 1'
#
loop_
_entity.id
_entity.type
_entity.pdbx_description
1 polymer ?
#
loop_
_entity_poly.entity_id
_entity_poly.type
_entity_poly.pdbx_seq_one_letter_code
_entity_poly.pdbx_strand_id
1 'polypeptide(L)'
;MQQQQPAPQMSSDMESSMPQKSGKKGLDFSKLSSVFVLFGVALITAVMIIGLVFGGKGNRTNKEADLIQTDKYQAVFLNSQDGQVYFGKLGVYNSDTYVLQDIYYVRVENPVQPEGQNQQQQANISLAKLGNELHGPQD
;
A
#
# COMPACT_ATOMS: atom_id res chain seq x y z
N MET A 1 -19.44 -68.30 -90.82
CA MET A 1 -18.99 -69.47 -90.03
C MET A 1 -19.04 -69.08 -88.56
N GLN A 2 -19.60 -69.94 -87.71
CA GLN A 2 -19.76 -69.80 -86.24
C GLN A 2 -18.38 -69.73 -85.54
N GLN A 3 -18.15 -69.23 -84.32
CA GLN A 3 -18.83 -69.39 -83.02
C GLN A 3 -18.38 -68.28 -82.03
N GLN A 4 -19.15 -68.00 -80.95
CA GLN A 4 -18.80 -68.24 -79.51
C GLN A 4 -19.75 -67.46 -78.54
N GLN A 5 -20.23 -68.14 -77.48
CA GLN A 5 -21.15 -67.69 -76.39
C GLN A 5 -20.39 -66.96 -75.23
N PRO A 6 -21.01 -66.23 -74.24
CA PRO A 6 -22.11 -66.68 -73.34
C PRO A 6 -23.15 -65.60 -72.89
N ALA A 7 -23.94 -65.92 -71.85
CA ALA A 7 -25.26 -65.40 -71.44
C ALA A 7 -25.27 -64.24 -70.35
N PRO A 8 -26.26 -64.10 -69.42
CA PRO A 8 -27.31 -63.07 -69.37
C PRO A 8 -27.33 -62.17 -68.09
N GLN A 9 -28.45 -61.43 -67.86
CA GLN A 9 -28.98 -60.80 -66.61
C GLN A 9 -28.70 -59.30 -66.38
N MET A 10 -29.49 -58.50 -65.64
CA MET A 10 -30.90 -58.40 -65.18
C MET A 10 -30.91 -57.18 -64.21
N SER A 11 -32.06 -56.53 -64.01
CA SER A 11 -32.38 -55.58 -62.92
C SER A 11 -31.67 -54.20 -62.97
N SER A 12 -32.19 -53.09 -62.44
CA SER A 12 -33.25 -52.91 -61.43
C SER A 12 -33.78 -51.48 -61.49
N ASP A 13 -35.02 -51.37 -61.04
CA ASP A 13 -35.95 -50.25 -61.05
C ASP A 13 -35.53 -48.99 -60.26
N MET A 14 -35.97 -47.85 -60.79
CA MET A 14 -36.85 -46.85 -60.14
C MET A 14 -36.48 -46.30 -58.74
N GLU A 15 -36.22 -44.97 -58.70
CA GLU A 15 -37.10 -43.94 -58.09
C GLU A 15 -36.42 -42.87 -57.21
N SER A 16 -36.90 -41.64 -57.44
CA SER A 16 -37.09 -40.54 -56.49
C SER A 16 -35.91 -39.61 -56.16
N SER A 17 -36.12 -38.38 -56.61
CA SER A 17 -35.60 -37.09 -56.17
C SER A 17 -35.69 -36.85 -54.66
N MET A 18 -34.65 -36.29 -54.03
CA MET A 18 -34.75 -35.41 -52.84
C MET A 18 -33.46 -34.56 -52.62
N PRO A 19 -33.52 -33.46 -51.84
CA PRO A 19 -32.89 -32.18 -52.17
C PRO A 19 -31.53 -31.90 -51.48
N GLN A 20 -30.87 -30.87 -52.01
CA GLN A 20 -29.59 -30.27 -51.61
C GLN A 20 -29.63 -29.79 -50.14
N LYS A 21 -28.84 -30.41 -49.27
CA LYS A 21 -28.74 -30.09 -47.84
C LYS A 21 -27.89 -28.83 -47.62
N SER A 22 -28.51 -27.80 -47.06
CA SER A 22 -27.88 -26.53 -46.67
C SER A 22 -26.80 -26.71 -45.60
N GLY A 23 -25.65 -26.07 -45.81
CA GLY A 23 -24.53 -26.05 -44.88
C GLY A 23 -24.87 -25.26 -43.62
N LYS A 24 -24.96 -25.97 -42.48
CA LYS A 24 -25.04 -25.32 -41.17
C LYS A 24 -23.65 -24.76 -40.83
N LYS A 25 -23.52 -23.43 -40.78
CA LYS A 25 -22.38 -22.75 -40.15
C LYS A 25 -22.35 -23.13 -38.66
N GLY A 26 -21.49 -24.07 -38.30
CA GLY A 26 -21.17 -24.35 -36.90
C GLY A 26 -20.35 -23.20 -36.33
N LEU A 27 -20.66 -22.77 -35.10
CA LEU A 27 -19.80 -21.83 -34.39
C LEU A 27 -18.46 -22.51 -34.06
N ASP A 28 -17.36 -21.85 -34.39
CA ASP A 28 -16.01 -22.30 -34.04
C ASP A 28 -15.82 -22.23 -32.52
N PHE A 29 -15.98 -23.35 -31.83
CA PHE A 29 -15.83 -23.45 -30.37
C PHE A 29 -14.44 -22.98 -29.85
N SER A 30 -13.41 -22.98 -30.71
CA SER A 30 -12.09 -22.42 -30.41
C SER A 30 -12.13 -20.87 -30.26
N LYS A 31 -12.95 -20.17 -31.04
CA LYS A 31 -13.12 -18.72 -30.93
C LYS A 31 -13.94 -18.34 -29.70
N LEU A 32 -14.98 -19.11 -29.38
CA LEU A 32 -15.73 -18.95 -28.14
C LEU A 32 -14.83 -19.13 -26.91
N SER A 33 -14.04 -20.20 -26.88
CA SER A 33 -13.06 -20.45 -25.81
C SER A 33 -12.07 -19.28 -25.65
N SER A 34 -11.53 -18.76 -26.76
CA SER A 34 -10.63 -17.60 -26.74
C SER A 34 -11.31 -16.32 -26.22
N VAL A 35 -12.57 -16.07 -26.55
CA VAL A 35 -13.33 -14.92 -26.03
C VAL A 35 -13.58 -15.04 -24.52
N PHE A 36 -13.93 -16.23 -24.03
CA PHE A 36 -14.08 -16.46 -22.59
C PHE A 36 -12.75 -16.31 -21.83
N VAL A 37 -11.65 -16.78 -22.42
CA VAL A 37 -10.30 -16.59 -21.85
C VAL A 37 -9.92 -15.10 -21.82
N LEU A 38 -10.18 -14.35 -22.89
CA LEU A 38 -9.92 -12.90 -22.94
C LEU A 38 -10.75 -12.13 -21.90
N PHE A 39 -12.03 -12.46 -21.75
CA PHE A 39 -12.88 -11.86 -20.71
C PHE A 39 -12.38 -12.20 -19.30
N GLY A 40 -11.97 -13.44 -19.06
CA GLY A 40 -11.41 -13.87 -17.77
C GLY A 40 -10.13 -13.11 -17.43
N VAL A 41 -9.21 -12.99 -18.38
CA VAL A 41 -7.97 -12.22 -18.20
C VAL A 41 -8.29 -10.73 -17.97
N ALA A 42 -9.18 -10.14 -18.77
CA ALA A 42 -9.57 -8.74 -18.60
C ALA A 42 -10.17 -8.48 -17.21
N LEU A 43 -11.00 -9.40 -16.71
CA LEU A 43 -11.63 -9.29 -15.39
C LEU A 43 -10.60 -9.41 -14.26
N ILE A 44 -9.66 -10.37 -14.35
CA ILE A 44 -8.56 -10.49 -13.38
C ILE A 44 -7.68 -9.23 -13.38
N THR A 45 -7.37 -8.70 -14.56
CA THR A 45 -6.55 -7.49 -14.70
C THR A 45 -7.27 -6.27 -14.13
N ALA A 46 -8.58 -6.13 -14.38
CA ALA A 46 -9.40 -5.08 -13.80
C ALA A 46 -9.44 -5.16 -12.26
N VAL A 47 -9.61 -6.36 -11.70
CA VAL A 47 -9.58 -6.57 -10.24
C VAL A 47 -8.21 -6.22 -9.66
N MET A 48 -7.11 -6.60 -10.33
CA MET A 48 -5.75 -6.21 -9.92
C MET A 48 -5.56 -4.68 -9.93
N ILE A 49 -6.02 -4.00 -10.98
CA ILE A 49 -5.93 -2.54 -11.06
C ILE A 49 -6.77 -1.88 -9.96
N ILE A 50 -7.98 -2.37 -9.69
CA ILE A 50 -8.81 -1.88 -8.59
C ILE A 50 -8.11 -2.10 -7.25
N GLY A 51 -7.51 -3.27 -7.03
CA GLY A 51 -6.71 -3.58 -5.84
C GLY A 51 -5.51 -2.66 -5.66
N LEU A 52 -4.81 -2.29 -6.75
CA LEU A 52 -3.66 -1.38 -6.68
C LEU A 52 -4.08 0.08 -6.48
N VAL A 53 -5.17 0.52 -7.12
CA VAL A 53 -5.67 1.91 -7.03
C VAL A 53 -6.36 2.17 -5.69
N PHE A 54 -7.12 1.19 -5.17
CA PHE A 54 -7.96 1.37 -3.97
C PHE A 54 -7.48 0.59 -2.75
N GLY A 55 -6.64 -0.44 -2.91
CA GLY A 55 -6.17 -1.28 -1.80
C GLY A 55 -5.00 -0.69 -1.00
N GLY A 56 -4.41 0.42 -1.45
CA GLY A 56 -3.26 1.07 -0.78
C GLY A 56 -3.62 1.83 0.50
N LYS A 57 -4.89 2.00 0.84
CA LYS A 57 -5.33 2.75 2.03
C LYS A 57 -5.66 1.80 3.19
N GLY A 58 -4.75 0.87 3.47
CA GLY A 58 -4.83 0.09 4.69
C GLY A 58 -4.75 1.03 5.88
N ASN A 59 -5.73 0.97 6.78
CA ASN A 59 -5.66 1.57 8.11
C ASN A 59 -4.44 0.97 8.81
N ARG A 60 -3.27 1.58 8.63
CA ARG A 60 -2.12 1.37 9.50
C ARG A 60 -2.55 1.99 10.83
N THR A 61 -3.24 1.21 11.65
CA THR A 61 -3.46 1.56 13.04
C THR A 61 -2.07 1.56 13.65
N ASN A 62 -1.46 2.75 13.73
CA ASN A 62 -0.16 2.94 14.33
C ASN A 62 -0.29 2.55 15.80
N LYS A 63 0.07 1.31 16.16
CA LYS A 63 0.02 0.81 17.55
C LYS A 63 0.84 1.67 18.51
N GLU A 64 1.76 2.44 17.97
CA GLU A 64 2.57 3.43 18.67
C GLU A 64 1.75 4.64 19.13
N ALA A 65 0.74 5.06 18.36
CA ALA A 65 -0.14 6.17 18.73
C ALA A 65 -0.92 5.87 20.01
N ASP A 66 -1.28 4.61 20.25
CA ASP A 66 -2.01 4.17 21.45
C ASP A 66 -1.16 4.29 22.73
N LEU A 67 0.17 4.40 22.61
CA LEU A 67 1.08 4.58 23.75
C LEU A 67 1.21 6.06 24.15
N ILE A 68 0.71 6.99 23.33
CA ILE A 68 0.87 8.42 23.54
C ILE A 68 -0.18 8.94 24.52
N GLN A 69 0.27 9.42 25.67
CA GLN A 69 -0.56 10.09 26.67
C GLN A 69 -0.60 11.60 26.39
N THR A 70 -1.53 12.04 25.54
CA THR A 70 -1.61 13.42 25.02
C THR A 70 -1.84 14.49 26.09
N ASP A 71 -2.40 14.09 27.25
CA ASP A 71 -2.67 14.94 28.40
C ASP A 71 -1.47 15.07 29.36
N LYS A 72 -0.40 14.30 29.14
CA LYS A 72 0.77 14.25 30.03
C LYS A 72 2.04 14.73 29.35
N TYR A 73 2.91 15.29 30.18
CA TYR A 73 4.30 15.55 29.80
C TYR A 73 5.05 14.23 29.67
N GLN A 74 5.70 14.04 28.52
CA GLN A 74 6.48 12.85 28.18
C GLN A 74 7.87 13.28 27.72
N ALA A 75 8.87 12.45 27.98
CA ALA A 75 10.24 12.67 27.53
C ALA A 75 10.42 12.10 26.12
N VAL A 76 10.95 12.91 25.21
CA VAL A 76 11.33 12.53 23.86
C VAL A 76 12.85 12.60 23.76
N PHE A 77 13.47 11.45 23.53
CA PHE A 77 14.90 11.34 23.31
C PHE A 77 15.19 11.41 21.83
N LEU A 78 15.94 12.43 21.40
CA LEU A 78 16.35 12.53 20.01
C LEU A 78 17.48 11.56 19.74
N ASN A 79 17.33 10.80 18.64
CA ASN A 79 18.40 9.97 18.11
C ASN A 79 19.45 10.85 17.41
N SER A 80 20.24 11.55 18.23
CA SER A 80 21.31 12.46 17.83
C SER A 80 22.56 12.15 18.66
N GLN A 81 23.73 12.53 18.16
CA GLN A 81 25.01 12.23 18.84
C GLN A 81 25.07 12.79 20.26
N ASP A 82 24.38 13.91 20.51
CA ASP A 82 24.36 14.59 21.81
C ASP A 82 23.20 14.11 22.72
N GLY A 83 22.34 13.20 22.24
CA GLY A 83 21.29 12.57 23.03
C GLY A 83 20.29 13.52 23.68
N GLN A 84 20.01 14.66 23.03
CA GLN A 84 19.17 15.71 23.59
C GLN A 84 17.78 15.18 23.98
N VAL A 85 17.31 15.59 25.15
CA VAL A 85 16.00 15.23 25.70
C VAL A 85 15.10 16.46 25.77
N TYR A 86 13.88 16.30 25.27
CA TYR A 86 12.82 17.29 25.37
C TYR A 86 11.65 16.71 26.16
N PHE A 87 10.99 17.56 26.94
CA PHE A 87 9.81 17.22 27.70
C PHE A 87 8.64 18.03 27.14
N GLY A 88 7.51 17.39 26.85
CA GLY A 88 6.36 18.08 26.30
C GLY A 88 5.15 17.16 26.21
N LYS A 89 4.03 17.71 25.75
CA LYS A 89 2.83 16.94 25.40
C LYS A 89 2.99 16.40 23.99
N LEU A 90 3.22 15.09 23.90
CA LEU A 90 3.35 14.40 22.62
C LEU A 90 1.96 14.10 22.05
N GLY A 91 1.79 14.31 20.75
CA GLY A 91 0.55 14.02 20.03
C GLY A 91 0.83 13.49 18.62
N VAL A 92 -0.19 12.91 18.00
CA VAL A 92 -0.15 12.47 16.60
C VAL A 92 -0.58 13.63 15.72
N TYR A 93 0.27 14.05 14.79
CA TYR A 93 -0.08 15.08 13.82
C TYR A 93 -0.74 14.47 12.58
N ASN A 94 -0.15 13.39 12.05
CA ASN A 94 -0.70 12.60 10.94
C ASN A 94 -0.20 11.14 11.04
N SER A 95 -0.42 10.33 10.01
CA SER A 95 -0.02 8.91 10.02
C SER A 95 1.48 8.68 10.17
N ASP A 96 2.31 9.67 9.84
CA ASP A 96 3.76 9.53 9.69
C ASP A 96 4.52 10.56 10.54
N THR A 97 3.82 11.40 11.32
CA THR A 97 4.44 12.52 12.05
C THR A 97 3.77 12.72 13.41
N TYR A 98 4.62 12.97 14.41
CA TYR A 98 4.23 13.36 15.76
C TYR A 98 4.51 14.84 15.98
N VAL A 99 3.76 15.46 16.90
CA VAL A 99 3.95 16.84 17.33
C VAL A 99 4.23 16.86 18.83
N LEU A 100 5.17 17.71 19.26
CA LEU A 100 5.46 17.96 20.67
C LEU A 100 5.06 19.40 20.99
N GLN A 101 4.22 19.59 22.01
CA GLN A 101 3.73 20.90 22.47
C GLN A 101 4.18 21.16 23.91
N ASP A 102 4.11 22.42 24.35
CA ASP A 102 4.57 22.83 25.69
C ASP A 102 5.98 22.31 25.99
N ILE A 103 6.93 22.65 25.12
CA ILE A 103 8.26 22.03 25.10
C ILE A 103 9.16 22.63 26.18
N TYR A 104 9.84 21.76 26.93
CA TYR A 104 10.88 22.09 27.90
C TYR A 104 12.16 21.31 27.60
N TYR A 105 13.31 21.92 27.84
CA TYR A 105 14.63 21.29 27.68
C TYR A 105 15.49 21.50 28.92
N VAL A 106 16.46 20.60 29.11
CA VAL A 106 17.40 20.69 30.24
C VAL A 106 18.38 21.84 30.00
N ARG A 107 18.48 22.73 30.98
CA ARG A 107 19.47 23.81 31.03
C ARG A 107 20.44 23.52 32.17
N VAL A 108 21.73 23.67 31.88
CA VAL A 108 22.78 23.64 32.90
C VAL A 108 23.30 25.07 33.07
N GLU A 109 23.08 25.62 34.25
CA GLU A 109 23.60 26.92 34.64
C GLU A 109 24.87 26.72 35.47
N ASN A 110 25.99 27.18 34.91
CA ASN A 110 27.25 27.23 35.64
C ASN A 110 27.31 28.58 36.37
N PRO A 111 27.42 28.60 37.71
CA PRO A 111 27.52 29.85 38.45
C PRO A 111 28.81 30.59 38.04
N VAL A 112 28.69 31.85 37.63
CA VAL A 112 29.84 32.71 37.32
C VAL A 112 30.43 33.16 38.65
N GLN A 113 31.45 32.45 39.15
CA GLN A 113 32.14 32.84 40.37
C GLN A 113 33.23 33.89 40.11
N PRO A 114 33.41 34.88 40.99
CA PRO A 114 34.59 35.74 40.99
C PRO A 114 35.84 34.92 41.35
N GLU A 115 36.97 35.24 40.72
CA GLU A 115 38.27 34.59 40.96
C GLU A 115 38.64 34.64 42.45
N GLY A 116 38.81 33.47 43.09
CA GLY A 116 39.44 33.38 44.42
C GLY A 116 38.77 32.50 45.48
N GLN A 117 37.58 31.92 45.23
CA GLN A 117 36.94 31.02 46.20
C GLN A 117 36.79 29.60 45.65
N ASN A 118 37.49 28.67 46.29
CA ASN A 118 37.51 27.23 46.00
C ASN A 118 36.23 26.57 46.54
N GLN A 119 35.07 26.94 46.01
CA GLN A 119 33.80 26.27 46.31
C GLN A 119 33.49 25.29 45.18
N GLN A 120 33.15 24.04 45.53
CA GLN A 120 32.74 23.03 44.57
C GLN A 120 31.57 23.56 43.74
N GLN A 121 31.82 23.80 42.45
CA GLN A 121 30.82 24.26 41.50
C GLN A 121 29.83 23.13 41.25
N GLN A 122 28.69 23.19 41.95
CA GLN A 122 27.57 22.31 41.66
C GLN A 122 26.79 22.91 40.49
N ALA A 123 26.76 22.17 39.37
CA ALA A 123 25.97 22.53 38.21
C ALA A 123 24.49 22.63 38.62
N ASN A 124 23.86 23.78 38.33
CA ASN A 124 22.43 23.95 38.57
C ASN A 124 21.68 23.46 37.33
N ILE A 125 20.93 22.37 37.49
CA ILE A 125 20.15 21.75 36.41
C ILE A 125 18.70 22.21 36.56
N SER A 126 18.18 22.87 35.53
CA SER A 126 16.80 23.37 35.48
C SER A 126 16.13 23.01 34.15
N LEU A 127 14.81 23.19 34.07
CA LEU A 127 14.06 23.08 32.82
C LEU A 127 13.73 24.48 32.29
N ALA A 128 14.09 24.76 31.05
CA ALA A 128 13.71 25.97 30.34
C ALA A 128 12.57 25.68 29.37
N LYS A 129 11.57 26.58 29.30
CA LYS A 129 10.45 26.47 28.35
C LYS A 129 10.86 27.07 27.01
N LEU A 130 10.74 26.28 25.94
CA LEU A 130 11.00 26.73 24.58
C LEU A 130 10.02 27.85 24.20
N GLY A 131 10.53 28.92 23.58
CA GLY A 131 9.75 30.08 23.13
C GLY A 131 9.49 31.16 24.20
N ASN A 132 9.74 30.88 25.48
CA ASN A 132 9.76 31.89 26.54
C ASN A 132 11.17 32.47 26.79
N GLU A 133 12.07 32.27 25.82
CA GLU A 133 13.45 32.74 25.89
C GLU A 133 13.51 34.25 25.61
N LEU A 134 14.43 34.96 26.27
CA LEU A 134 14.63 36.40 26.08
C LEU A 134 14.90 36.79 24.61
N HIS A 135 15.36 35.85 23.79
CA HIS A 135 15.65 36.00 22.37
C HIS A 135 14.86 35.03 21.48
N GLY A 136 13.71 34.54 21.95
CA GLY A 136 12.82 33.74 21.10
C GLY A 136 12.39 34.53 19.85
N PRO A 137 12.19 33.86 18.71
CA PRO A 137 11.59 34.51 17.54
C PRO A 137 10.23 35.12 17.94
N GLN A 138 9.94 36.34 17.48
CA GLN A 138 8.58 36.84 17.54
C GLN A 138 7.77 36.10 16.47
N ASP A 139 6.60 35.59 16.88
CA ASP A 139 5.59 35.01 15.98
C ASP A 139 5.15 36.01 14.90
#